data_AF-A0A941VMG5-F1
#
_entry.id   AF-A0A941VMG5-F1
#
_cell.length_a   1.000
_cell.length_b   1.000
_cell.length_c   1.000
_cell.angle_alpha   90.00
_cell.angle_beta   90.00
_cell.angle_gamma   90.00
#
_symmetry.space_group_name_H-M   'P 1'
#
loop_
_entity.id
_entity.type
_entity.pdbx_description
1 polymer ?
#
loop_
_entity_poly.entity_id
_entity_poly.type
_entity_poly.pdbx_seq_one_letter_code
_entity_poly.pdbx_strand_id
1 'polypeptide(L)'
;MARNPMKLEDLLKHKASHIRKRWLDLIIETYPADSQRFLREQKDRFANPVGTTISRAVETLYHELLHGMDSEKVNSSLDEIVRIRAVQDFSPARAMIFLFLLKKVLREELHQEIEENTAAWEELLALESRVDE
;
A
#
# COMPACT_ATOMS: atom_id res chain seq x y z
N MET A 1 -29.83 1.77 -18.49
CA MET A 1 -28.63 2.61 -18.73
C MET A 1 -27.44 1.76 -18.34
N ALA A 2 -26.61 1.35 -19.32
CA ALA A 2 -25.40 0.61 -19.00
C ALA A 2 -24.45 1.55 -18.25
N ARG A 3 -23.99 1.16 -17.04
CA ARG A 3 -22.89 1.86 -16.37
C ARG A 3 -21.71 1.83 -17.33
N ASN A 4 -21.17 3.00 -17.67
CA ASN A 4 -19.91 3.06 -18.41
C ASN A 4 -18.85 2.39 -17.51
N PRO A 5 -18.09 1.39 -17.99
CA PRO A 5 -17.10 0.71 -17.17
C PRO A 5 -16.10 1.74 -16.65
N MET A 6 -15.96 1.84 -15.33
CA MET A 6 -14.97 2.73 -14.70
C MET A 6 -13.58 2.22 -15.01
N LYS A 7 -12.66 3.11 -15.39
CA LYS A 7 -11.24 2.78 -15.54
C LYS A 7 -10.65 2.45 -14.17
N LEU A 8 -9.57 1.65 -14.14
CA LEU A 8 -8.89 1.31 -12.90
C LEU A 8 -8.46 2.55 -12.12
N GLU A 9 -7.94 3.56 -12.82
CA GLU A 9 -7.50 4.80 -12.19
C GLU A 9 -8.61 5.48 -11.37
N ASP A 10 -9.84 5.50 -11.90
CA ASP A 10 -10.99 6.08 -11.20
C ASP A 10 -11.38 5.26 -9.97
N LEU A 11 -11.32 3.92 -10.08
CA LEU A 11 -11.56 3.01 -8.97
C LEU A 11 -10.54 3.20 -7.84
N LEU A 12 -9.26 3.29 -8.20
CA LEU A 12 -8.16 3.48 -7.25
C LEU A 12 -8.24 4.84 -6.55
N LYS A 13 -8.67 5.90 -7.26
CA LYS A 13 -8.94 7.22 -6.68
C LYS A 13 -10.16 7.19 -5.76
N HIS A 14 -11.24 6.54 -6.18
CA HIS A 14 -12.49 6.47 -5.41
C HIS A 14 -12.31 5.69 -4.10
N LYS A 15 -11.58 4.57 -4.12
CA LYS A 15 -11.32 3.72 -2.94
C LYS A 15 -10.00 4.03 -2.23
N ALA A 16 -9.34 5.14 -2.57
CA ALA A 16 -7.99 5.47 -2.13
C ALA A 16 -7.81 5.41 -0.60
N SER A 17 -8.75 5.95 0.18
CA SER A 17 -8.69 5.93 1.64
C SER A 17 -8.79 4.52 2.22
N HIS A 18 -9.67 3.68 1.67
CA HIS A 18 -9.87 2.30 2.10
C HIS A 18 -8.65 1.45 1.78
N ILE A 19 -8.14 1.54 0.55
CA ILE A 19 -6.94 0.82 0.10
C ILE A 19 -5.73 1.20 0.95
N ARG A 20 -5.47 2.50 1.16
CA ARG A 20 -4.34 2.94 2.01
C ARG A 20 -4.45 2.43 3.43
N LYS A 21 -5.63 2.51 4.04
CA LYS A 21 -5.87 2.03 5.40
C LYS A 21 -5.64 0.52 5.49
N ARG A 22 -6.24 -0.24 4.57
CA ARG A 22 -6.10 -1.70 4.54
C ARG A 22 -4.65 -2.13 4.29
N TRP A 23 -3.94 -1.41 3.44
CA TRP A 23 -2.52 -1.66 3.17
C TRP A 23 -1.66 -1.38 4.41
N LEU A 24 -1.84 -0.24 5.07
CA LEU A 24 -1.20 0.06 6.35
C LEU A 24 -1.48 -1.02 7.40
N ASP A 25 -2.73 -1.46 7.50
CA ASP A 25 -3.16 -2.51 8.43
C ASP A 25 -2.41 -3.83 8.19
N LEU A 26 -2.32 -4.27 6.92
CA LEU A 26 -1.56 -5.47 6.56
C LEU A 26 -0.05 -5.31 6.80
N ILE A 27 0.50 -4.11 6.62
CA ILE A 27 1.91 -3.82 6.92
C ILE A 27 2.16 -3.93 8.43
N ILE A 28 1.25 -3.43 9.26
CA ILE A 28 1.38 -3.54 10.72
C ILE A 28 1.21 -4.99 11.17
N GLU A 29 0.37 -5.79 10.51
CA GLU A 29 0.22 -7.24 10.78
C GLU A 29 1.51 -8.04 10.57
N THR A 30 2.50 -7.51 9.86
CA THR A 30 3.81 -8.18 9.74
C THR A 30 4.70 -8.01 10.98
N TYR A 31 4.32 -7.13 11.91
CA TYR A 31 5.04 -6.90 13.17
C TYR A 31 4.56 -7.88 14.26
N PRO A 32 5.38 -8.14 15.28
CA PRO A 32 4.99 -8.95 16.44
C PRO A 32 3.64 -8.50 17.05
N ALA A 33 2.79 -9.47 17.39
CA ALA A 33 1.39 -9.23 17.77
C ALA A 33 1.22 -8.26 18.96
N ASP A 34 2.16 -8.29 19.90
CA ASP A 34 2.26 -7.39 21.05
C ASP A 34 2.51 -5.92 20.67
N SER A 35 3.17 -5.66 19.54
CA SER A 35 3.45 -4.31 19.03
C SER A 35 2.35 -3.74 18.13
N GLN A 36 1.53 -4.59 17.49
CA GLN A 36 0.57 -4.17 16.45
C GLN A 36 -0.43 -3.13 16.94
N ARG A 37 -1.01 -3.34 18.12
CA ARG A 37 -1.99 -2.42 18.70
C ARG A 37 -1.38 -1.04 18.96
N PHE A 38 -0.17 -1.00 19.50
CA PHE A 38 0.55 0.25 19.75
C PHE A 38 0.82 0.99 18.44
N LEU A 39 1.33 0.29 17.42
CA LEU A 39 1.63 0.86 16.11
C LEU A 39 0.38 1.46 15.42
N ARG A 40 -0.81 0.89 15.65
CA ARG A 40 -2.09 1.38 15.11
C ARG A 40 -2.70 2.54 15.89
N GLU A 41 -2.75 2.41 17.21
CA GLU A 41 -3.59 3.27 18.06
C GLU A 41 -2.83 4.48 18.63
N GLN A 42 -1.51 4.38 18.82
CA GLN A 42 -0.73 5.49 19.36
C GLN A 42 -0.48 6.56 18.29
N LYS A 43 -1.06 7.75 18.49
CA LYS A 43 -1.00 8.87 17.54
C LYS A 43 0.15 9.84 17.78
N ASP A 44 0.74 9.82 18.97
CA ASP A 44 1.89 10.67 19.24
C ASP A 44 3.11 10.18 18.45
N ARG A 45 3.65 11.03 17.58
CA ARG A 45 4.77 10.68 16.68
C ARG A 45 6.09 10.42 17.39
N PHE A 46 6.27 10.96 18.59
CA PHE A 46 7.48 10.75 19.39
C PHE A 46 7.38 9.43 20.16
N ALA A 47 6.18 9.07 20.61
CA ALA A 47 5.90 7.77 21.21
C ALA A 47 5.87 6.64 20.17
N ASN A 48 5.33 6.90 18.98
CA ASN A 48 5.17 5.92 17.90
C ASN A 48 5.83 6.39 16.58
N PRO A 49 7.17 6.51 16.55
CA PRO A 49 7.89 6.94 15.35
C PRO A 49 7.77 5.92 14.21
N VAL A 50 7.69 4.62 14.54
CA VAL A 50 7.57 3.54 13.56
C VAL A 50 6.22 3.60 12.83
N GLY A 51 5.10 3.58 13.57
CA GLY A 51 3.77 3.63 12.96
C GLY A 51 3.53 4.92 12.17
N THR A 52 4.03 6.06 12.70
CA THR A 52 3.94 7.36 12.01
C THR A 52 4.69 7.35 10.68
N THR A 53 5.93 6.84 10.67
CA THR A 53 6.75 6.81 9.45
C THR A 53 6.14 5.90 8.40
N ILE A 54 5.68 4.70 8.80
CA ILE A 54 5.03 3.76 7.89
C ILE A 54 3.75 4.37 7.30
N SER A 55 2.91 5.00 8.12
CA SER A 55 1.67 5.63 7.63
C SER A 55 1.95 6.72 6.60
N ARG A 56 2.96 7.57 6.84
CA ARG A 56 3.35 8.63 5.91
C ARG A 56 3.93 8.07 4.61
N ALA A 57 4.78 7.04 4.71
CA ALA A 57 5.36 6.39 3.55
C ALA A 57 4.29 5.70 2.69
N VAL A 58 3.33 5.01 3.32
CA VAL A 58 2.15 4.44 2.63
C VAL A 58 1.33 5.51 1.90
N GLU A 59 1.08 6.64 2.54
CA GLU A 59 0.38 7.76 1.92
C GLU A 59 1.11 8.30 0.69
N THR A 60 2.43 8.50 0.82
CA THR A 60 3.28 9.00 -0.27
C THR A 60 3.35 8.00 -1.41
N LEU A 61 3.65 6.73 -1.13
CA LEU A 61 3.75 5.68 -2.15
C LEU A 61 2.44 5.51 -2.92
N TYR A 62 1.29 5.53 -2.22
CA TYR A 62 0.00 5.43 -2.89
C TYR A 62 -0.35 6.69 -3.68
N HIS A 63 0.02 7.88 -3.19
CA HIS A 63 -0.13 9.10 -3.96
C HIS A 63 0.67 9.04 -5.27
N GLU A 64 1.94 8.65 -5.19
CA GLU A 64 2.84 8.53 -6.34
C GLU A 64 2.39 7.44 -7.32
N LEU A 65 1.84 6.32 -6.83
CA LEU A 65 1.19 5.29 -7.65
C LEU A 65 0.10 5.87 -8.57
N LEU A 66 -0.65 6.86 -8.08
CA LEU A 66 -1.76 7.49 -8.82
C LEU A 66 -1.34 8.67 -9.71
N HIS A 67 -0.20 9.30 -9.46
CA HIS A 67 0.17 10.60 -10.07
C HIS A 67 1.46 10.57 -10.89
N GLY A 68 1.97 9.38 -11.24
CA GLY A 68 3.07 9.24 -12.19
C GLY A 68 4.45 8.97 -11.60
N MET A 69 4.53 8.56 -10.33
CA MET A 69 5.72 8.01 -9.66
C MET A 69 6.97 8.89 -9.74
N ASP A 70 7.02 9.97 -8.95
CA ASP A 70 8.27 10.68 -8.69
C ASP A 70 9.30 9.75 -8.02
N SER A 71 10.34 9.39 -8.78
CA SER A 71 11.34 8.42 -8.34
C SER A 71 12.05 8.81 -7.04
N GLU A 72 12.25 10.10 -6.77
CA GLU A 72 12.93 10.56 -5.55
C GLU A 72 12.03 10.31 -4.33
N LYS A 73 10.75 10.67 -4.43
CA LYS A 73 9.77 10.46 -3.35
C LYS A 73 9.49 8.99 -3.11
N VAL A 74 9.39 8.20 -4.17
CA VAL A 74 9.22 6.74 -4.07
C VAL A 74 10.44 6.14 -3.37
N ASN A 75 11.65 6.40 -3.85
CA ASN A 75 12.87 5.85 -3.25
C ASN A 75 13.03 6.26 -1.78
N SER A 76 12.78 7.52 -1.45
CA SER A 76 12.83 8.00 -0.06
C SER A 76 11.80 7.28 0.83
N SER A 77 10.58 7.08 0.35
CA SER A 77 9.52 6.42 1.12
C SER A 77 9.77 4.92 1.31
N LEU A 78 10.34 4.26 0.28
CA LEU A 78 10.76 2.86 0.37
C LEU A 78 11.90 2.69 1.38
N ASP A 79 12.93 3.54 1.29
CA ASP A 79 14.07 3.51 2.20
C ASP A 79 13.66 3.71 3.67
N GLU A 80 12.71 4.61 3.94
CA GLU A 80 12.17 4.80 5.29
C GLU A 80 11.59 3.52 5.89
N ILE A 81 10.74 2.80 5.14
CA ILE A 81 10.13 1.55 5.61
C ILE A 81 11.20 0.45 5.74
N VAL A 82 12.08 0.31 4.75
CA VAL A 82 13.11 -0.73 4.72
C VAL A 82 14.12 -0.54 5.84
N ARG A 83 14.56 0.69 6.10
CA ARG A 83 15.51 1.01 7.19
C ARG A 83 14.91 0.72 8.56
N ILE A 84 13.66 1.11 8.78
CA ILE A 84 12.93 0.76 10.02
C ILE A 84 12.89 -0.76 10.20
N ARG A 85 12.49 -1.49 9.16
CA ARG A 85 12.36 -2.95 9.23
C ARG A 85 13.70 -3.66 9.40
N ALA A 86 14.78 -3.11 8.84
CA ALA A 86 16.13 -3.60 9.06
C ALA A 86 16.56 -3.47 10.54
N VAL A 87 16.21 -2.38 11.21
CA VAL A 87 16.45 -2.20 12.65
C VAL A 87 15.57 -3.11 13.51
N GLN A 88 14.41 -3.53 12.99
CA GLN A 88 13.47 -4.45 13.65
C GLN A 88 13.76 -5.94 13.34
N ASP A 89 15.00 -6.25 12.92
CA ASP A 89 15.49 -7.60 12.61
C ASP A 89 14.71 -8.35 11.51
N PHE A 90 14.06 -7.63 10.59
CA PHE A 90 13.48 -8.25 9.40
C PHE A 90 14.60 -8.68 8.45
N SER A 91 14.48 -9.89 7.88
CA SER A 91 15.34 -10.27 6.76
C SER A 91 15.09 -9.34 5.56
N PRO A 92 16.05 -9.17 4.64
CA PRO A 92 15.87 -8.32 3.46
C PRO A 92 14.59 -8.63 2.67
N ALA A 93 14.28 -9.92 2.47
CA ALA A 93 13.06 -10.35 1.80
C ALA A 93 11.79 -9.95 2.58
N ARG A 94 11.80 -10.11 3.91
CA ARG A 94 10.66 -9.70 4.75
C ARG A 94 10.51 -8.19 4.84
N ALA A 95 11.60 -7.43 4.76
CA ALA A 95 11.56 -5.98 4.75
C ALA A 95 10.75 -5.47 3.55
N MET A 96 10.84 -6.13 2.40
CA MET A 96 10.18 -5.77 1.13
C MET A 96 8.74 -6.28 0.98
N ILE A 97 8.26 -7.18 1.84
CA ILE A 97 6.96 -7.86 1.65
C ILE A 97 5.77 -6.91 1.52
N PHE A 98 5.88 -5.69 2.07
CA PHE A 98 4.81 -4.69 2.02
C PHE A 98 4.41 -4.29 0.60
N LEU A 99 5.33 -4.32 -0.37
CA LEU A 99 5.04 -4.03 -1.77
C LEU A 99 4.04 -5.03 -2.35
N PHE A 100 4.21 -6.31 -2.04
CA PHE A 100 3.32 -7.38 -2.49
C PHE A 100 1.97 -7.36 -1.76
N LEU A 101 1.94 -6.88 -0.51
CA LEU A 101 0.69 -6.69 0.21
C LEU A 101 -0.24 -5.69 -0.49
N LEU A 102 0.30 -4.68 -1.18
CA LEU A 102 -0.52 -3.74 -1.96
C LEU A 102 -1.35 -4.48 -3.00
N LYS A 103 -0.75 -5.39 -3.77
CA LYS A 103 -1.45 -6.18 -4.81
C LYS A 103 -2.61 -6.97 -4.23
N LYS A 104 -2.39 -7.60 -3.07
CA LYS A 104 -3.45 -8.30 -2.33
C LYS A 104 -4.59 -7.35 -1.99
N VAL A 105 -4.30 -6.17 -1.44
CA VAL A 105 -5.32 -5.17 -1.12
C VAL A 105 -6.09 -4.72 -2.36
N LEU A 106 -5.40 -4.47 -3.47
CA LEU A 106 -6.06 -4.06 -4.71
C LEU A 106 -7.05 -5.11 -5.21
N ARG A 107 -6.68 -6.39 -5.19
CA ARG A 107 -7.59 -7.48 -5.57
C ARG A 107 -8.77 -7.63 -4.62
N GLU A 108 -8.54 -7.52 -3.31
CA GLU A 108 -9.60 -7.60 -2.29
C GLU A 108 -10.59 -6.43 -2.41
N GLU A 109 -10.08 -5.21 -2.48
CA GLU A 109 -10.91 -3.99 -2.47
C GLU A 109 -11.59 -3.72 -3.81
N LEU A 110 -11.05 -4.22 -4.94
CA LEU A 110 -11.61 -4.02 -6.28
C LEU A 110 -12.32 -5.26 -6.83
N HIS A 111 -12.50 -6.31 -6.01
CA HIS A 111 -12.98 -7.63 -6.44
C HIS A 111 -14.25 -7.56 -7.30
N GLN A 112 -15.27 -6.81 -6.84
CA GLN A 112 -16.54 -6.69 -7.56
C GLN A 112 -16.35 -6.00 -8.91
N GLU A 113 -15.57 -4.92 -8.94
CA GLU A 113 -15.38 -4.15 -10.17
C GLU A 113 -14.52 -4.87 -11.20
N ILE A 114 -13.50 -5.63 -10.79
CA ILE A 114 -12.67 -6.41 -11.71
C ILE A 114 -13.38 -7.67 -12.23
N GLU A 115 -14.31 -8.25 -11.46
CA GLU A 115 -15.15 -9.36 -11.94
C GLU A 115 -16.15 -8.92 -13.02
N GLU A 116 -16.70 -7.72 -12.88
CA GLU A 116 -17.69 -7.17 -13.83
C GLU A 116 -17.05 -6.44 -15.03
N ASN A 117 -15.75 -6.12 -14.96
CA ASN A 117 -15.05 -5.32 -15.96
C ASN A 117 -13.67 -5.89 -16.33
N THR A 118 -13.61 -6.62 -17.45
CA THR A 118 -12.37 -7.20 -17.99
C THR A 118 -11.29 -6.14 -18.26
N ALA A 119 -11.64 -4.92 -18.69
CA ALA A 119 -10.65 -3.88 -18.95
C ALA A 119 -9.97 -3.40 -17.65
N ALA A 120 -10.73 -3.24 -16.56
CA ALA A 120 -10.17 -2.90 -15.26
C ALA A 120 -9.27 -4.02 -14.71
N TRP A 121 -9.61 -5.29 -14.99
CA TRP A 121 -8.76 -6.43 -14.66
C TRP A 121 -7.43 -6.41 -15.41
N GLU A 122 -7.44 -6.18 -16.72
CA GLU A 122 -6.22 -6.07 -17.53
C GLU A 122 -5.32 -4.91 -17.08
N GLU A 123 -5.92 -3.74 -16.79
CA GLU A 123 -5.22 -2.60 -16.23
C GLU A 123 -4.59 -2.94 -14.86
N LEU A 124 -5.28 -3.73 -14.03
CA LEU A 124 -4.77 -4.15 -12.72
C LEU A 124 -3.57 -5.09 -12.87
N LEU A 125 -3.63 -6.04 -13.79
CA LEU A 125 -2.50 -6.94 -14.09
C LEU A 125 -1.27 -6.17 -14.59
N ALA A 126 -1.48 -5.16 -15.44
CA ALA A 126 -0.40 -4.29 -15.91
C ALA A 126 0.22 -3.48 -14.76
N LEU A 127 -0.61 -2.97 -13.84
CA LEU A 127 -0.13 -2.29 -12.64
C LEU A 127 0.66 -3.24 -11.73
N GLU A 128 0.17 -4.45 -11.49
CA GLU A 128 0.85 -5.43 -10.64
C GLU A 128 2.20 -5.86 -11.21
N SER A 129 2.31 -5.95 -12.54
CA SER A 129 3.56 -6.25 -13.24
C SER A 129 4.58 -5.12 -13.08
N ARG A 130 4.15 -3.86 -13.21
CA ARG A 130 5.01 -2.69 -12.94
C ARG A 130 5.51 -2.60 -11.50
N VAL A 131 4.82 -3.20 -10.54
CA VAL A 131 5.26 -3.27 -9.13
C VAL A 131 6.33 -4.36 -8.93
N ASP A 132 6.43 -5.35 -9.84
CA ASP A 132 7.44 -6.41 -9.79
C ASP A 132 8.78 -6.02 -10.43
N GLU A 133 8.78 -5.00 -11.28
CA GLU A 133 9.97 -4.44 -11.95
C GLU A 133 10.80 -3.56 -11.00
#